data_AF-A0A7Y5L4W4-F1
#
_entry.id   AF-A0A7Y5L4W4-F1
#
_cell.length_a   1.000
_cell.length_b   1.000
_cell.length_c   1.000
_cell.angle_alpha   90.00
_cell.angle_beta   90.00
_cell.angle_gamma   90.00
#
_symmetry.space_group_name_H-M   'P 1'
#
loop_
_entity.id
_entity.type
_entity.pdbx_description
1 polymer ?
#
loop_
_entity_poly.entity_id
_entity_poly.type
_entity_poly.pdbx_seq_one_letter_code
_entity_poly.pdbx_strand_id
1 'polypeptide(L)' 'MSWIIVRLSDGKGVYETWNASILEKVNTEKYKVLTALDYLCGLNEPDLFNHRAVK' A
#
# COMPACT_ATOMS: atom_id res chain seq x y z
N MET A 1 4.51 14.16 -0.57
CA MET A 1 4.60 12.69 -0.75
C MET A 1 3.27 12.21 -1.31
N SER A 2 3.24 11.29 -2.28
CA SER A 2 2.01 10.57 -2.62
C SER A 2 1.98 9.20 -1.94
N TRP A 3 0.77 8.71 -1.72
CA TRP A 3 0.50 7.41 -1.13
C TRP A 3 -0.33 6.57 -2.08
N ILE A 4 -0.07 5.27 -2.08
CA ILE A 4 -0.82 4.27 -2.84
C ILE A 4 -1.58 3.43 -1.84
N ILE A 5 -2.90 3.36 -2.01
CA ILE A 5 -3.76 2.40 -1.32
C ILE A 5 -3.72 1.11 -2.13
N VAL A 6 -3.31 0.03 -1.48
CA VAL A 6 -3.08 -1.27 -2.08
C VAL A 6 -4.06 -2.27 -1.50
N ARG A 7 -4.71 -3.07 -2.36
CA ARG A 7 -5.58 -4.17 -1.92
C ARG A 7 -4.74 -5.33 -1.39
N LEU A 8 -5.11 -5.84 -0.21
CA LEU A 8 -4.35 -6.92 0.43
C LEU A 8 -4.46 -8.28 -0.29
N SER A 9 -5.57 -8.54 -1.00
CA SER A 9 -5.80 -9.84 -1.63
C SER A 9 -4.89 -10.14 -2.83
N ASP A 10 -4.44 -9.12 -3.54
CA ASP A 10 -3.68 -9.25 -4.80
C ASP A 10 -2.51 -8.27 -4.92
N GLY A 11 -2.28 -7.43 -3.91
CA GLY A 11 -1.19 -6.45 -3.91
C GLY A 11 -1.37 -5.31 -4.92
N LYS A 12 -2.55 -5.16 -5.56
CA LYS A 12 -2.76 -4.13 -6.58
C LYS A 12 -3.05 -2.77 -5.97
N GLY A 13 -2.38 -1.72 -6.46
CA GLY A 13 -2.75 -0.34 -6.20
C GLY A 13 -4.15 -0.04 -6.76
N VAL A 14 -5.04 0.46 -5.91
CA VAL A 14 -6.42 0.79 -6.29
C VAL A 14 -6.68 2.30 -6.32
N TYR A 15 -5.84 3.08 -5.64
CA TYR A 15 -5.99 4.52 -5.53
C TYR A 15 -4.67 5.19 -5.16
N GLU A 16 -4.37 6.33 -5.78
CA GLU A 16 -3.27 7.22 -5.41
C GLU A 16 -3.81 8.53 -4.84
N THR A 17 -3.17 9.06 -3.80
CA THR A 17 -3.54 10.35 -3.21
C THR A 17 -2.35 11.11 -2.64
N TRP A 18 -2.50 12.43 -2.55
CA TRP A 18 -1.61 13.35 -1.81
C TRP A 18 -2.27 13.89 -0.55
N ASN A 19 -3.49 13.45 -0.23
CA ASN A 19 -4.22 13.92 0.94
C ASN A 19 -3.99 13.00 2.14
N ALA A 20 -3.17 13.46 3.09
CA ALA A 20 -2.84 12.72 4.30
C ALA A 20 -4.06 12.38 5.18
N SER A 21 -5.13 13.18 5.14
CA SER A 21 -6.34 12.94 5.95
C SER A 21 -7.13 11.69 5.54
N ILE A 22 -6.89 11.15 4.34
CA ILE A 22 -7.55 9.93 3.86
C ILE A 22 -6.88 8.69 4.47
N LEU A 23 -5.60 8.77 4.83
CA LEU A 23 -4.81 7.60 5.25
C LEU A 23 -5.35 6.97 6.54
N GLU A 24 -5.85 7.78 7.47
CA GLU A 24 -6.46 7.32 8.73
C GLU A 24 -7.86 6.71 8.54
N LYS A 25 -8.47 6.91 7.37
CA LYS A 25 -9.83 6.42 7.04
C LYS A 25 -9.81 5.15 6.19
N VAL A 26 -8.62 4.64 5.85
CA VAL A 26 -8.48 3.44 5.03
C VAL A 26 -8.95 2.22 5.82
N ASN A 27 -9.78 1.37 5.20
CA ASN A 27 -10.14 0.08 5.77
C ASN A 27 -8.91 -0.84 5.76
N THR A 28 -8.29 -1.00 6.92
CA THR A 28 -7.04 -1.77 7.10
C THR A 28 -7.23 -3.28 7.03
N GLU A 29 -8.46 -3.79 7.08
CA GLU A 29 -8.75 -5.22 6.87
C GLU A 29 -8.65 -5.62 5.40
N LYS A 30 -8.86 -4.67 4.48
CA LYS A 30 -8.89 -4.92 3.03
C LYS A 30 -7.76 -4.24 2.27
N TYR A 31 -7.18 -3.19 2.84
CA TYR A 31 -6.20 -2.34 2.18
C TYR A 31 -5.04 -2.00 3.10
N LYS A 32 -3.87 -1.74 2.50
CA LYS A 32 -2.73 -1.11 3.16
C LYS A 32 -2.35 0.18 2.43
N VAL A 33 -1.74 1.09 3.16
CA VAL A 33 -1.19 2.34 2.61
C VAL A 33 0.32 2.18 2.48
N LEU A 34 0.86 2.49 1.30
CA LEU A 34 2.29 2.58 1.05
C LEU A 34 2.62 3.98 0.54
N THR A 35 3.86 4.41 0.70
CA THR A 35 4.33 5.55 -0.10
C THR A 35 4.41 5.13 -1.56
N ALA A 36 4.29 6.08 -2.49
CA ALA A 36 4.45 5.76 -3.91
C ALA A 36 5.84 5.18 -4.22
N LEU A 37 6.89 5.63 -3.51
CA LEU A 37 8.23 5.07 -3.64
C LEU A 37 8.26 3.59 -3.24
N ASP A 38 7.74 3.24 -2.06
CA ASP A 38 7.74 1.85 -1.59
C ASP A 38 6.92 0.94 -2.52
N TYR A 39 5.78 1.44 -3.01
CA TYR A 39 4.96 0.70 -3.97
C TYR A 39 5.72 0.43 -5.27
N LEU A 40 6.37 1.45 -5.86
CA LEU A 40 7.13 1.31 -7.10
C LEU A 40 8.35 0.40 -6.94
N CYS A 41 9.07 0.50 -5.82
CA CYS A 41 10.17 -0.41 -5.51
C CYS A 41 9.66 -1.87 -5.41
N GLY A 42 8.53 -2.08 -4.74
CA GLY A 42 7.92 -3.41 -4.62
C GLY A 42 7.47 -4.02 -5.95
N LEU A 43 7.14 -3.22 -6.97
CA LEU A 43 6.79 -3.77 -8.31
C LEU A 43 7.92 -4.55 -8.96
N ASN A 44 9.18 -4.25 -8.61
CA ASN A 44 10.35 -4.98 -9.08
C ASN A 44 10.71 -6.17 -8.17
N GLU A 45 10.14 -6.24 -6.97
CA GLU A 45 10.43 -7.22 -5.92
C GLU A 45 9.13 -7.78 -5.34
N PRO A 46 8.47 -8.74 -6.03
CA PRO A 46 7.12 -9.21 -5.66
C PRO A 46 7.00 -9.76 -4.22
N ASP A 47 8.11 -10.17 -3.61
CA ASP A 47 8.15 -10.69 -2.23
C ASP A 47 7.94 -9.60 -1.16
N LEU A 48 8.22 -8.32 -1.47
CA LEU A 48 8.01 -7.19 -0.54
C LEU A 48 6.54 -6.96 -0.18
N PHE A 49 5.61 -7.37 -1.05
CA PHE A 49 4.18 -7.21 -0.78
C PHE A 49 3.59 -8.28 0.14
N ASN A 50 4.26 -9.44 0.25
CA ASN A 50 3.75 -10.66 0.90
C ASN A 50 4.26 -10.87 2.33
N HIS A 51 5.09 -9.97 2.85
CA HIS A 51 5.46 -10.02 4.27
C HIS A 51 4.26 -9.64 5.15
N ARG A 52 3.48 -10.66 5.52
CA ARG A 52 2.91 -10.78 6.86
C ARG A 52 3.97 -10.29 7.84
N ALA A 53 3.56 -9.34 8.69
CA ALA A 53 4.30 -8.84 9.83
C ALA A 53 5.30 -9.88 10.37
N VAL A 54 6.59 -9.57 10.24
CA VAL A 54 7.60 -10.22 11.06
C VAL A 54 7.25 -9.83 12.51
N LYS A 55 7.00 -10.86 13.32
CA LYS A 55 6.68 -10.77 14.75
C LYS A 55 7.69 -9.93 15.52
#